data_AF-A0A1I1KAR3-F1
#
_entry.id   AF-A0A1I1KAR3-F1
#
_cell.length_a   1.000
_cell.length_b   1.000
_cell.length_c   1.000
_cell.angle_alpha   90.00
_cell.angle_beta   90.00
_cell.angle_gamma   90.00
#
_symmetry.space_group_name_H-M   'P 1'
#
loop_
_entity.id
_entity.type
_entity.pdbx_description
1 polymer ?
#
loop_
_entity_poly.entity_id
_entity_poly.type
_entity_poly.pdbx_seq_one_letter_code
_entity_poly.pdbx_strand_id
1 'polypeptide(L)'
;MESLCKILCEQNFDPNFTNTNTHYRVILGGRRTIKLFSDWIYKDKELYLQRKYEVFQQETLNLEQLQDRKLKRTKTAVTKRKEDFLNKYQQYNSIENCCESIGIQKATFHSWLKKDVDFKKQFEHLTEILNKIQ
;
A
#
# COMPACT_ATOMS: atom_id res chain seq x y z
N MET A 1 8.90 -21.14 3.48
CA MET A 1 8.17 -19.86 3.57
C MET A 1 8.20 -19.07 2.27
N GLU A 2 9.31 -19.06 1.52
CA GLU A 2 9.31 -18.60 0.12
C GLU A 2 8.24 -19.33 -0.73
N SER A 3 7.96 -20.60 -0.39
CA SER A 3 6.88 -21.38 -1.02
C SER A 3 5.49 -20.77 -0.86
N LEU A 4 5.08 -20.28 0.32
CA LEU A 4 3.72 -19.75 0.52
C LEU A 4 3.53 -18.40 -0.17
N CYS A 5 4.50 -17.48 -0.06
CA CYS A 5 4.42 -16.21 -0.80
C CYS A 5 4.37 -16.46 -2.31
N LYS A 6 5.17 -17.38 -2.83
CA LYS A 6 5.17 -17.75 -4.24
C LYS A 6 3.81 -18.29 -4.68
N ILE A 7 3.24 -19.24 -3.94
CA ILE A 7 1.89 -19.79 -4.22
C ILE A 7 0.85 -18.66 -4.24
N LEU A 8 0.88 -17.74 -3.28
CA LEU A 8 -0.06 -16.63 -3.25
C LEU A 8 0.12 -15.70 -4.46
N CYS A 9 1.35 -15.39 -4.87
CA CYS A 9 1.61 -14.62 -6.07
C CYS A 9 1.13 -15.33 -7.34
N GLU A 10 1.31 -16.65 -7.45
CA GLU A 10 0.79 -17.47 -8.56
C GLU A 10 -0.74 -17.45 -8.64
N GLN A 11 -1.41 -17.26 -7.49
CA GLN A 11 -2.86 -17.05 -7.41
C GLN A 11 -3.27 -15.58 -7.60
N ASN A 12 -2.37 -14.73 -8.09
CA ASN A 12 -2.57 -13.29 -8.33
C ASN A 12 -2.87 -12.47 -7.06
N PHE A 13 -2.41 -12.91 -5.90
CA PHE A 13 -2.40 -12.08 -4.70
C PHE A 13 -1.12 -11.25 -4.61
N ASP A 14 -1.19 -10.13 -3.90
CA ASP A 14 -0.04 -9.26 -3.57
C ASP A 14 0.23 -9.29 -2.05
N PRO A 15 0.80 -10.40 -1.52
CA PRO A 15 1.07 -10.55 -0.11
C PRO A 15 2.20 -9.62 0.35
N ASN A 16 1.99 -8.96 1.48
CA ASN A 16 3.08 -8.27 2.18
C ASN A 16 3.82 -9.26 3.08
N PHE A 17 5.09 -9.48 2.81
CA PHE A 17 5.96 -10.32 3.63
C PHE A 17 6.76 -9.46 4.62
N THR A 18 6.72 -9.83 5.90
CA THR A 18 7.59 -9.22 6.90
C THR A 18 8.35 -10.28 7.66
N ASN A 19 9.67 -10.10 7.72
CA ASN A 19 10.54 -10.88 8.55
C ASN A 19 10.81 -10.12 9.85
N THR A 20 10.49 -10.71 10.99
CA THR A 20 10.96 -10.23 12.28
C THR A 20 11.95 -11.23 12.86
N ASN A 21 12.72 -10.81 13.86
CA ASN A 21 13.71 -11.68 14.51
C ASN A 21 13.14 -13.00 15.07
N THR A 22 11.82 -13.08 15.33
CA THR A 22 11.19 -14.26 15.97
C THR A 22 10.20 -15.01 15.07
N HIS A 23 9.63 -14.34 14.07
CA HIS A 23 8.65 -14.96 13.16
C HIS A 23 8.61 -14.28 11.80
N TYR A 24 8.21 -15.07 10.81
CA TYR A 24 7.82 -14.61 9.49
C TYR A 24 6.32 -14.36 9.46
N ARG A 25 5.90 -13.29 8.79
CA ARG A 25 4.48 -13.00 8.56
C ARG A 25 4.22 -12.78 7.07
N VAL A 26 3.12 -13.36 6.60
CA VAL A 26 2.53 -13.12 5.28
C VAL A 26 1.19 -12.45 5.51
N ILE A 27 1.00 -11.27 4.95
CA ILE A 27 -0.16 -10.43 5.22
C ILE A 27 -0.88 -10.15 3.91
N LEU A 28 -2.15 -10.58 3.83
CA LEU A 28 -3.10 -10.15 2.83
C LEU A 28 -4.03 -9.12 3.44
N GLY A 29 -4.30 -8.04 2.72
CA GLY A 29 -5.13 -6.95 3.22
C GLY A 29 -5.89 -6.28 2.09
N GLY A 30 -7.14 -5.93 2.37
CA GLY A 30 -8.08 -5.47 1.36
C GLY A 30 -9.35 -6.31 1.44
N ARG A 31 -10.52 -5.68 1.37
CA ARG A 31 -11.80 -6.40 1.45
C ARG A 31 -11.97 -7.35 0.26
N ARG A 32 -11.67 -6.88 -0.95
CA ARG A 32 -11.75 -7.70 -2.17
C ARG A 32 -10.71 -8.81 -2.12
N THR A 33 -9.46 -8.47 -1.78
CA THR A 33 -8.37 -9.45 -1.63
C THR A 33 -8.73 -10.54 -0.61
N ILE A 34 -9.28 -10.18 0.56
CA ILE A 34 -9.68 -11.14 1.60
C ILE A 34 -10.82 -12.03 1.11
N LYS A 35 -11.81 -11.49 0.38
CA LYS A 35 -12.89 -12.29 -0.19
C LYS A 35 -12.36 -13.31 -1.20
N LEU A 36 -11.51 -12.88 -2.14
CA LEU A 36 -10.85 -13.78 -3.10
C LEU A 36 -10.02 -14.87 -2.42
N PHE A 37 -9.28 -14.50 -1.37
CA PHE A 37 -8.50 -15.45 -0.59
C PHE A 37 -9.39 -16.46 0.13
N SER A 38 -10.49 -16.02 0.75
CA SER A 38 -11.48 -16.91 1.35
C SER A 38 -12.05 -17.89 0.33
N ASP A 39 -12.45 -17.39 -0.85
CA ASP A 39 -13.01 -18.20 -1.91
C ASP A 39 -11.99 -19.21 -2.47
N TRP A 40 -10.69 -18.94 -2.33
CA TRP A 40 -9.61 -19.83 -2.76
C TRP A 40 -9.23 -20.85 -1.70
N ILE A 41 -8.96 -20.43 -0.46
CA ILE A 41 -8.46 -21.31 0.61
C ILE A 41 -9.46 -22.41 0.99
N TYR A 42 -10.76 -22.15 0.82
CA TYR A 42 -11.83 -23.11 1.10
C TYR A 42 -12.34 -23.86 -0.15
N LYS A 43 -11.66 -23.76 -1.30
CA LYS A 43 -11.97 -24.62 -2.46
C LYS A 43 -11.73 -26.08 -2.16
N ASP A 44 -10.64 -26.34 -1.44
CA ASP A 44 -10.29 -27.66 -0.94
C ASP A 44 -10.74 -27.81 0.51
N LYS A 45 -11.54 -28.84 0.80
CA LYS A 45 -12.11 -29.06 2.13
C LYS A 45 -11.12 -29.71 3.10
N GLU A 46 -9.95 -30.14 2.64
CA GLU A 46 -8.92 -30.70 3.51
C GLU A 46 -8.33 -29.65 4.48
N LEU A 47 -8.39 -28.36 4.12
CA LEU A 47 -7.98 -27.26 4.99
C LEU A 47 -9.18 -26.40 5.40
N TYR A 48 -9.90 -26.85 6.45
CA TYR A 48 -11.06 -26.12 6.96
C TYR A 48 -10.84 -25.51 8.36
N LEU A 49 -10.63 -24.20 8.41
CA LEU A 49 -10.56 -23.44 9.66
C LEU A 49 -11.92 -22.79 9.97
N GLN A 50 -12.80 -23.46 10.72
CA GLN A 50 -14.17 -23.01 11.00
C GLN A 50 -14.26 -21.54 11.43
N ARG A 51 -13.50 -21.14 12.45
CA ARG A 51 -13.53 -19.75 12.96
C ARG A 51 -13.19 -18.71 11.89
N LYS A 52 -12.30 -19.04 10.94
CA LYS A 52 -11.94 -18.13 9.85
C LYS A 52 -13.02 -18.10 8.78
N TYR A 53 -13.58 -19.27 8.46
CA TYR A 53 -14.68 -19.41 7.52
C TYR A 53 -15.86 -18.53 7.96
N GLU A 54 -16.32 -18.68 9.20
CA GLU A 54 -17.43 -17.92 9.78
C GLU A 54 -17.19 -16.40 9.70
N VAL A 55 -15.96 -15.94 9.96
CA VAL A 55 -15.60 -14.52 9.83
C VAL A 55 -15.68 -14.06 8.37
N PHE A 56 -15.22 -14.87 7.41
CA PHE A 56 -15.31 -14.48 6.00
C PHE A 56 -16.75 -14.44 5.47
N GLN A 57 -17.65 -15.28 6.02
CA GLN A 57 -19.07 -15.26 5.66
C GLN A 57 -19.81 -13.98 6.13
N GLN A 58 -19.18 -13.15 6.97
CA GLN A 58 -19.75 -11.85 7.36
C GLN A 58 -19.64 -10.79 6.26
N GLU A 59 -18.83 -11.00 5.21
CA GLU A 59 -18.79 -10.11 4.05
C GLU A 59 -20.02 -10.35 3.16
N THR A 60 -20.91 -9.36 3.11
CA THR A 60 -22.20 -9.45 2.41
C THR A 60 -22.15 -8.96 0.96
N LEU A 61 -21.10 -8.21 0.60
CA LEU A 61 -20.95 -7.69 -0.75
C LEU A 61 -20.31 -8.73 -1.69
N ASN A 62 -20.80 -8.77 -2.92
CA ASN A 62 -20.21 -9.59 -3.97
C ASN A 62 -18.89 -8.99 -4.45
N LEU A 63 -18.07 -9.81 -5.12
CA LEU A 63 -16.73 -9.41 -5.56
C LEU A 63 -16.76 -8.13 -6.39
N GLU A 64 -17.72 -7.97 -7.30
CA GLU A 64 -17.86 -6.82 -8.21
C GLU A 64 -18.07 -5.50 -7.45
N GLN A 65 -18.67 -5.56 -6.26
CA GLN A 65 -18.94 -4.40 -5.41
C GLN A 65 -17.75 -4.08 -4.48
N LEU A 66 -16.83 -5.03 -4.31
CA LEU A 66 -15.66 -4.86 -3.46
C LEU A 66 -14.50 -4.25 -4.23
N GLN A 67 -13.92 -3.20 -3.65
CA GLN A 67 -12.68 -2.60 -4.13
C GLN A 67 -11.70 -2.43 -2.98
N ASP A 68 -10.44 -2.77 -3.26
CA ASP A 68 -9.35 -2.49 -2.34
C ASP A 68 -8.92 -1.04 -2.46
N ARG A 69 -8.33 -0.51 -1.38
CA ARG A 69 -7.83 0.86 -1.39
C ARG A 69 -6.70 0.96 -2.40
N LYS A 70 -6.86 1.86 -3.38
CA LYS A 70 -5.84 2.18 -4.40
C LYS A 70 -4.45 2.44 -3.80
N LEU A 71 -4.41 3.14 -2.66
CA LEU A 71 -3.16 3.51 -1.99
C LEU A 71 -3.04 2.80 -0.63
N LYS A 72 -1.99 1.97 -0.50
CA LYS A 72 -1.62 1.35 0.77
C LYS A 72 -1.21 2.43 1.79
N ARG A 73 -1.71 2.32 3.02
CA ARG A 73 -1.42 3.26 4.13
C ARG A 73 -0.36 2.73 5.12
N THR A 74 0.35 1.66 4.77
CA THR A 74 1.46 1.17 5.59
C THR A 74 2.56 2.23 5.66
N LYS A 75 3.31 2.27 6.77
CA LYS A 75 4.40 3.24 6.95
C LYS A 75 5.37 3.21 5.75
N THR A 76 5.81 2.02 5.35
CA THR A 76 6.68 1.81 4.19
C THR A 76 6.09 2.36 2.88
N ALA A 77 4.81 2.09 2.58
CA ALA A 77 4.17 2.60 1.36
C ALA A 77 3.94 4.11 1.39
N VAL A 78 3.80 4.72 2.57
CA VAL A 78 3.72 6.18 2.72
C VAL A 78 5.10 6.81 2.56
N THR A 79 6.14 6.24 3.18
CA THR A 79 7.54 6.69 3.05
C THR A 79 8.00 6.65 1.60
N LYS A 80 7.81 5.51 0.91
CA LYS A 80 8.15 5.39 -0.50
C LYS A 80 7.46 6.43 -1.37
N ARG A 81 6.15 6.68 -1.15
CA ARG A 81 5.44 7.72 -1.91
C ARG A 81 5.94 9.13 -1.65
N LYS A 82 6.46 9.42 -0.45
CA LYS A 82 7.10 10.70 -0.16
C LYS A 82 8.44 10.84 -0.88
N GLU A 83 9.23 9.78 -0.92
CA GLU A 83 10.49 9.74 -1.69
C GLU A 83 10.20 9.90 -3.20
N ASP A 84 9.24 9.15 -3.73
CA ASP A 84 8.79 9.26 -5.12
C ASP A 84 8.33 10.69 -5.44
N PHE A 85 7.60 11.35 -4.52
CA PHE A 85 7.21 12.74 -4.67
C PHE A 85 8.42 13.68 -4.80
N LEU A 86 9.40 13.58 -3.91
CA LEU A 86 10.59 14.44 -3.93
C LEU A 86 11.41 14.23 -5.21
N ASN A 87 11.57 12.98 -5.65
CA ASN A 87 12.25 12.64 -6.90
C ASN A 87 11.53 13.22 -8.12
N LYS A 88 10.20 13.20 -8.14
CA LYS A 88 9.41 13.83 -9.22
C LYS A 88 9.47 15.35 -9.16
N TYR A 89 9.55 15.93 -7.97
CA TYR A 89 9.64 17.38 -7.81
C TYR A 89 10.94 17.94 -8.40
N GLN A 90 12.04 17.21 -8.27
CA GLN A 90 13.30 17.53 -8.96
C GLN A 90 13.17 17.63 -10.49
N GLN A 91 12.25 16.86 -11.10
CA GLN A 91 12.09 16.80 -12.55
C GLN A 91 11.13 17.86 -13.07
N TYR A 92 9.99 18.04 -12.38
CA TYR A 92 8.90 18.88 -12.89
C TYR A 92 8.88 20.29 -12.31
N ASN A 93 9.51 20.50 -11.14
CA ASN A 93 9.38 21.71 -10.33
C ASN A 93 7.91 22.18 -10.17
N SER A 94 6.97 21.23 -10.09
CA SER A 94 5.53 21.49 -10.02
C SER A 94 4.86 20.52 -9.07
N ILE A 95 4.26 21.05 -8.00
CA ILE A 95 3.54 20.27 -6.99
C ILE A 95 2.34 19.54 -7.61
N GLU A 96 1.63 20.18 -8.55
CA GLU A 96 0.49 19.59 -9.25
C GLU A 96 0.91 18.33 -10.01
N ASN A 97 1.87 18.47 -10.92
CA ASN A 97 2.34 17.38 -11.77
C ASN A 97 2.90 16.24 -10.92
N CYS A 98 3.57 16.55 -9.81
CA CYS A 98 4.06 15.55 -8.87
C CYS A 98 2.90 14.77 -8.23
N CYS A 99 1.90 15.47 -7.69
CA CYS A 99 0.73 14.85 -7.07
C CYS A 99 -0.02 13.93 -8.05
N GLU A 100 -0.26 14.40 -9.27
CA GLU A 100 -0.89 13.60 -10.32
C GLU A 100 -0.06 12.37 -10.68
N SER A 101 1.25 12.54 -10.88
CA SER A 101 2.14 11.44 -11.29
C SER A 101 2.21 10.30 -10.28
N ILE A 102 2.09 10.59 -8.98
CA ILE A 102 2.10 9.57 -7.92
C ILE A 102 0.69 9.22 -7.42
N GLY A 103 -0.35 9.78 -8.05
CA GLY A 103 -1.75 9.47 -7.78
C GLY A 103 -2.25 9.92 -6.40
N ILE A 104 -1.74 11.02 -5.85
CA ILE A 104 -2.23 11.60 -4.59
C ILE A 104 -2.98 12.91 -4.82
N GLN A 105 -3.87 13.27 -3.90
CA GLN A 105 -4.48 14.60 -3.86
C GLN A 105 -3.53 15.60 -3.19
N LYS A 106 -3.57 16.88 -3.60
CA LYS A 106 -2.83 17.98 -2.93
C LYS A 106 -3.07 18.04 -1.42
N ALA A 107 -4.30 17.78 -0.98
CA ALA A 107 -4.63 17.74 0.45
C ALA A 107 -3.78 16.72 1.22
N THR A 108 -3.40 15.60 0.58
CA THR A 108 -2.50 14.60 1.17
C THR A 108 -1.09 15.17 1.33
N PHE A 109 -0.56 15.83 0.29
CA PHE A 109 0.72 16.52 0.33
C PHE A 109 0.77 17.59 1.44
N HIS A 110 -0.24 18.47 1.51
CA HIS A 110 -0.32 19.48 2.57
C HIS A 110 -0.42 18.85 3.97
N SER A 111 -1.15 17.74 4.11
CA SER A 111 -1.16 17.00 5.36
C SER A 111 0.22 16.41 5.70
N TRP A 112 1.05 16.04 4.72
CA TRP A 112 2.42 15.60 4.97
C TRP A 112 3.27 16.75 5.47
N LEU A 113 3.25 17.91 4.82
CA LEU A 113 4.01 19.09 5.28
C LEU A 113 3.62 19.51 6.71
N LYS A 114 2.34 19.37 7.08
CA LYS A 114 1.85 19.73 8.42
C LYS A 114 2.26 18.73 9.50
N LYS A 115 2.26 17.42 9.19
CA LYS A 115 2.37 16.35 10.20
C LYS A 115 3.73 15.67 10.22
N ASP A 116 4.51 15.79 9.15
CA ASP A 116 5.82 15.16 9.00
C ASP A 116 6.87 16.25 8.84
N VAL A 117 7.54 16.56 9.95
CA VAL A 117 8.56 17.60 10.03
C VAL A 117 9.78 17.27 9.16
N ASP A 118 10.15 15.99 9.05
CA ASP A 118 11.32 15.57 8.28
C ASP A 118 11.04 15.70 6.78
N PHE A 119 9.87 15.25 6.32
CA PHE A 119 9.45 15.44 4.94
C PHE A 119 9.37 16.93 4.58
N LYS A 120 8.85 17.77 5.48
CA LYS A 120 8.78 19.22 5.28
C LYS A 120 10.18 19.81 5.06
N LYS A 121 11.14 19.51 5.93
CA LYS A 121 12.53 19.99 5.80
C LYS A 121 13.18 19.55 4.49
N GLN A 122 12.98 18.29 4.09
CA GLN A 122 13.51 17.77 2.82
C GLN A 122 12.93 18.53 1.61
N PHE A 123 11.62 18.78 1.62
CA PHE A 123 10.95 19.52 0.55
C PHE A 123 11.39 20.99 0.47
N GLU A 124 11.50 21.67 1.61
CA GLU A 124 11.96 23.06 1.68
C GLU A 124 13.40 23.20 1.17
N HIS A 125 14.31 22.33 1.66
CA HIS A 125 15.70 22.31 1.20
C HIS A 125 15.81 22.07 -0.31
N LEU A 126 15.02 21.13 -0.84
CA LEU A 126 14.99 20.85 -2.27
C LEU A 126 14.50 22.05 -3.08
N THR A 127 13.48 22.74 -2.58
CA THR A 127 12.93 23.95 -3.21
C THR A 127 13.97 25.08 -3.24
N GLU A 128 14.72 25.28 -2.16
CA GLU A 128 15.80 26.27 -2.11
C GLU A 128 16.92 25.96 -3.12
N ILE A 129 17.29 24.69 -3.28
CA ILE A 129 18.30 24.27 -4.28
C ILE A 129 17.82 24.59 -5.69
N LEU A 130 16.59 24.22 -6.03
CA LEU A 130 16.05 24.41 -7.38
C LEU A 130 15.92 25.90 -7.73
N ASN A 131 15.53 26.74 -6.76
CA ASN A 131 15.43 28.19 -6.95
C ASN A 131 16.79 28.90 -7.09
N LYS A 132 17.90 28.30 -6.64
CA LYS A 132 19.25 28.85 -6.81
C LYS A 132 19.89 28.51 -8.17
N ILE A 133 19.31 27.56 -8.90
CA ILE A 133 19.82 27.08 -10.20
C ILE A 133 19.12 27.82 -11.37
N GLN A 134 18.02 28.52 -11.10
CA GLN A 134 17.32 29.41 -12.04
C GLN A 134 17.86 30.83 -11.98
#